data_AF-A0A6I1QWU9-F1
#
_entry.id   AF-A0A6I1QWU9-F1
#
_cell.length_a   1.000
_cell.length_b   1.000
_cell.length_c   1.000
_cell.angle_alpha   90.00
_cell.angle_beta   90.00
_cell.angle_gamma   90.00
#
_symmetry.space_group_name_H-M   'P 1'
#
loop_
_entity.id
_entity.type
_entity.pdbx_description
1 polymer ?
#
loop_
_entity_poly.entity_id
_entity_poly.type
_entity_poly.pdbx_seq_one_letter_code
_entity_poly.pdbx_strand_id
1 'polypeptide(L)' 'MNPTRLRARQLRRNPTDVERLLWQRLRFWQVDGCKFRRQQPLGHYIVDFVCLQKRLIIELDGGREFV' A
#
# COMPACT_ATOMS: atom_id res chain seq x y z
N MET A 1 -2.75 7.63 20.97
CA MET A 1 -2.31 6.63 19.94
C MET A 1 -3.02 6.97 18.64
N ASN A 2 -2.34 7.11 17.50
CA ASN A 2 -3.02 7.43 16.23
C ASN A 2 -3.59 6.12 15.62
N PRO A 3 -4.92 5.91 15.62
CA PRO A 3 -5.53 4.63 15.25
C PRO A 3 -5.19 4.23 13.80
N THR A 4 -5.07 5.21 12.90
CA THR A 4 -4.68 4.99 11.50
C THR A 4 -3.27 4.41 11.37
N ARG A 5 -2.33 4.84 12.22
CA ARG A 5 -0.96 4.28 12.23
C ARG A 5 -0.91 2.84 12.73
N LEU A 6 -1.72 2.48 13.71
CA LEU A 6 -1.82 1.10 14.21
C LEU A 6 -2.42 0.18 13.16
N ARG A 7 -3.55 0.59 12.54
CA ARG A 7 -4.19 -0.15 11.47
C ARG A 7 -3.25 -0.34 10.27
N ALA A 8 -2.52 0.70 9.86
CA ALA A 8 -1.51 0.57 8.80
C ALA A 8 -0.40 -0.42 9.14
N ARG A 9 0.03 -0.51 10.41
CA ARG A 9 1.01 -1.52 10.85
C ARG A 9 0.44 -2.94 10.73
N GLN A 10 -0.83 -3.13 11.07
CA GLN A 10 -1.51 -4.44 10.92
C GLN A 10 -1.64 -4.83 9.45
N LEU A 11 -2.14 -3.93 8.58
CA LEU A 11 -2.24 -4.15 7.14
C LEU A 11 -0.89 -4.48 6.52
N ARG A 12 0.19 -3.83 6.97
CA ARG A 12 1.54 -4.18 6.50
C ARG A 12 1.99 -5.59 6.88
N ARG A 13 1.48 -6.16 7.96
CA ARG A 13 1.83 -7.52 8.39
C ARG A 13 1.01 -8.58 7.66
N ASN A 14 -0.23 -8.25 7.31
CA ASN A 14 -1.19 -9.17 6.72
C ASN A 14 -1.71 -8.63 5.37
N PRO A 15 -0.86 -8.52 4.34
CA PRO A 15 -1.32 -8.10 3.02
C PRO A 15 -2.10 -9.20 2.31
N THR A 16 -3.01 -8.82 1.42
CA THR A 16 -3.63 -9.75 0.47
C THR A 16 -2.58 -10.34 -0.47
N ASP A 17 -2.93 -11.41 -1.19
CA ASP A 17 -2.01 -12.02 -2.15
C ASP A 17 -1.69 -11.08 -3.31
N VAL A 18 -2.69 -10.31 -3.77
CA VAL A 18 -2.53 -9.30 -4.83
C VAL A 18 -1.60 -8.18 -4.35
N GLU A 19 -1.81 -7.64 -3.15
CA GLU A 19 -0.93 -6.63 -2.55
C GLU A 19 0.50 -7.16 -2.38
N ARG A 20 0.64 -8.42 -1.94
CA ARG A 20 1.95 -9.06 -1.74
C ARG A 20 2.70 -9.17 -3.07
N LEU A 21 2.02 -9.62 -4.12
CA LEU A 21 2.61 -9.76 -5.45
C LEU A 21 3.01 -8.39 -6.03
N LEU A 22 2.12 -7.40 -5.95
CA LEU A 22 2.44 -6.06 -6.45
C LEU A 22 3.59 -5.43 -5.65
N TRP A 23 3.62 -5.62 -4.32
CA TRP A 23 4.70 -5.10 -3.51
C TRP A 23 6.08 -5.66 -3.89
N GLN A 24 6.15 -6.92 -4.31
CA GLN A 24 7.42 -7.50 -4.79
C GLN A 24 7.98 -6.75 -6.01
N ARG A 25 7.11 -6.18 -6.86
CA ARG A 25 7.48 -5.41 -8.05
C ARG A 25 7.72 -3.92 -7.78
N LEU A 26 7.07 -3.35 -6.76
CA LEU A 26 7.18 -1.92 -6.44
C LEU A 26 8.30 -1.59 -5.44
N ARG A 27 8.70 -2.55 -4.60
CA ARG A 27 9.73 -2.33 -3.57
C ARG A 27 11.10 -2.03 -4.19
N PHE A 28 11.99 -1.48 -3.36
CA PHE A 28 13.40 -1.29 -3.70
C PHE A 28 13.66 -0.50 -4.99
N TRP A 29 12.85 0.52 -5.27
CA TRP A 29 13.08 1.43 -6.41
C TRP A 29 13.12 0.71 -7.77
N GLN A 30 12.50 -0.47 -7.88
CA GLN A 30 12.52 -1.31 -9.09
C GLN A 30 11.81 -0.68 -10.28
N VAL A 31 10.86 0.23 -10.04
CA VAL A 31 10.10 0.93 -11.10
C VAL A 31 10.63 2.34 -11.24
N ASP A 32 11.36 2.62 -12.32
CA ASP A 32 11.89 3.94 -12.68
C ASP A 32 12.61 4.68 -11.54
N GLY A 33 13.29 3.95 -10.66
CA GLY A 33 13.95 4.55 -9.49
C GLY A 33 12.98 5.23 -8.52
N CYS A 34 11.69 4.92 -8.57
CA CYS A 34 10.65 5.55 -7.76
C CYS A 34 10.46 4.84 -6.42
N LYS A 35 10.38 5.62 -5.34
CA LYS A 35 10.14 5.07 -4.00
C LYS A 35 8.64 4.87 -3.75
N PHE A 36 8.18 3.64 -3.87
CA PHE A 36 6.85 3.25 -3.42
C PHE A 36 6.83 2.92 -1.93
N ARG A 37 5.73 3.29 -1.27
CA ARG A 37 5.38 2.90 0.10
C ARG A 37 4.07 2.12 0.04
N ARG A 38 3.90 1.16 0.93
CA ARG A 38 2.66 0.39 1.06
C ARG A 38 1.90 0.71 2.34
N GLN A 39 0.58 0.65 2.30
CA GLN A 39 -0.33 0.84 3.41
C GLN A 39 0.01 2.15 4.16
N GLN A 40 0.06 3.27 3.44
CA GLN A 40 0.56 4.55 3.94
C GLN A 40 -0.59 5.38 4.52
N PRO A 41 -0.55 5.76 5.81
CA PRO A 41 -1.49 6.74 6.35
C PRO A 41 -1.35 8.09 5.63
N LEU A 42 -2.48 8.61 5.14
CA LEU A 42 -2.65 9.95 4.59
C LEU A 42 -3.90 10.58 5.24
N GLY A 43 -3.68 11.42 6.26
CA GLY A 43 -4.76 11.95 7.08
C GLY A 43 -5.55 10.83 7.77
N HIS A 44 -6.84 10.74 7.45
CA HIS A 44 -7.76 9.75 8.01
C HIS A 44 -7.79 8.43 7.21
N TYR A 45 -7.12 8.39 6.06
CA TYR A 45 -7.13 7.24 5.14
C TYR A 45 -5.81 6.47 5.19
N ILE A 46 -5.84 5.23 4.75
CA ILE A 46 -4.66 4.40 4.48
C ILE A 46 -4.78 3.96 3.03
N VAL A 47 -3.79 4.32 2.22
CA VAL A 47 -3.72 3.96 0.80
C VAL A 47 -2.85 2.73 0.61
N ASP A 48 -3.21 1.85 -0.31
CA ASP A 48 -2.52 0.56 -0.50
C ASP A 48 -1.07 0.75 -0.95
N PHE A 49 -0.86 1.61 -1.97
CA PHE A 49 0.47 2.02 -2.40
C PHE A 49 0.51 3.50 -2.78
N VAL A 50 1.67 4.13 -2.55
CA VAL A 50 1.90 5.52 -2.95
C VAL A 50 3.36 5.78 -3.33
N CYS A 51 3.54 6.52 -4.42
CA CYS A 51 4.78 7.20 -4.74
C CYS A 51 4.61 8.70 -4.50
N LEU A 52 5.12 9.20 -3.37
CA LEU A 52 4.99 10.61 -3.00
C LEU A 52 5.70 11.55 -3.99
N GLN A 53 6.85 11.12 -4.53
CA GLN A 53 7.62 11.88 -5.52
C GLN A 53 6.80 12.17 -6.79
N LYS A 54 5.98 11.20 -7.20
CA LYS A 54 5.14 11.29 -8.41
C LYS A 54 3.70 11.72 -8.11
N ARG A 55 3.36 11.94 -6.84
CA ARG A 55 1.98 12.20 -6.39
C ARG A 55 0.98 11.15 -6.91
N LEU A 56 1.43 9.90 -6.96
CA LEU A 56 0.68 8.77 -7.51
C LEU A 56 0.26 7.84 -6.38
N ILE A 57 -1.04 7.59 -6.28
CA ILE A 57 -1.64 6.56 -5.43
C ILE A 57 -2.06 5.41 -6.33
N ILE A 58 -1.86 4.18 -5.86
CA ILE A 58 -2.39 2.95 -6.49
C ILE A 58 -3.22 2.27 -5.41
N GLU A 59 -4.52 2.20 -5.64
CA GLU A 59 -5.45 1.41 -4.81
C GLU A 59 -5.74 0.10 -5.54
N LEU A 60 -5.73 -0.99 -4.80
CA LEU A 60 -6.17 -2.28 -5.30
C LEU A 60 -7.61 -2.47 -4.85
N ASP A 61 -8.55 -2.21 -5.77
CA ASP A 61 -9.93 -2.59 -5.55
C ASP A 61 -10.02 -4.12 -5.59
N GLY A 62 -9.80 -4.72 -4.42
CA GLY A 62 -10.19 -6.08 -4.14
C GLY A 62 -11.70 -6.15 -4.24
N GLY A 63 -12.21 -6.43 -5.44
CA GLY A 63 -13.51 -7.07 -5.57
C GLY A 63 -13.48 -8.23 -4.58
N ARG A 64 -14.32 -8.13 -3.54
CA ARG A 64 -14.53 -9.19 -2.55
C ARG A 64 -14.56 -10.50 -3.33
N GLU A 65 -13.72 -11.45 -2.96
CA GLU A 65 -13.92 -12.82 -3.43
C GLU A 65 -15.37 -13.18 -3.06
N PHE A 66 -16.25 -13.20 -4.07
CA PHE A 66 -17.52 -13.90 -3.95
C PHE A 66 -17.19 -15.38 -4.10
N VAL A 67 -16.74 -16.01 -3.02
CA VAL A 67 -16.96 -17.45 -2.75
C VAL A 67 -16.96 -17.65 -1.24
#